data_AF-A0A166HXI9-F1
#
_entry.id   AF-A0A166HXI9-F1
#
_cell.length_a   1.000
_cell.length_b   1.000
_cell.length_c   1.000
_cell.angle_alpha   90.00
_cell.angle_beta   90.00
_cell.angle_gamma   90.00
#
_symmetry.space_group_name_H-M   'P 1'
#
loop_
_entity.id
_entity.type
_entity.pdbx_description
1 polymer ?
#
loop_
_entity_poly.entity_id
_entity_poly.type
_entity_poly.pdbx_seq_one_letter_code
_entity_poly.pdbx_strand_id
1 'polypeptide(L)'
;MTDISSYKPADTKAAHPQITEASAPFDRADADVILRSSDNGDFKLLLSMGSPFFEDMFSLPQSPTIPADDELEDIDLLLGAAMKYNIERVEKRVREALIAPKRISGNAAHVFTIACQHRMDAEARAGAKATLSQASLLDGTFGPEMHSLSPAQLFALLKYHQDCVQAARQAIANFSWFPHDPPGLSSSRMSSTSQTRFLKSWPRGCL
;
A
#
# COMPACT_ATOMS: atom_id res chain seq x y z
N MET A 1 15.71 52.19 12.47
CA MET A 1 14.40 52.24 11.77
C MET A 1 14.68 52.66 10.35
N THR A 2 14.80 51.66 9.45
CA THR A 2 14.85 51.70 7.96
C THR A 2 15.59 50.45 7.50
N ASP A 3 15.16 49.62 6.56
CA ASP A 3 13.85 49.27 6.02
C ASP A 3 14.11 47.91 5.35
N ILE A 4 13.56 46.83 5.89
CA ILE A 4 13.71 45.48 5.32
C ILE A 4 12.61 45.35 4.27
N SER A 5 12.69 46.14 3.21
CA SER A 5 11.69 46.16 2.15
C SER A 5 12.33 46.51 0.82
N SER A 6 12.90 45.50 0.17
CA SER A 6 12.84 45.36 -1.30
C SER A 6 13.37 43.99 -1.71
N TYR A 7 12.79 42.91 -1.18
CA TYR A 7 12.83 41.63 -1.88
C TYR A 7 11.69 41.65 -2.91
N LYS A 8 12.06 41.95 -4.16
CA LYS A 8 11.17 41.90 -5.31
C LYS A 8 11.14 40.43 -5.75
N PRO A 9 10.01 39.69 -5.63
CA PRO A 9 9.95 38.35 -6.17
C PRO A 9 10.04 38.51 -7.69
N ALA A 10 11.11 37.99 -8.29
CA ALA A 10 11.16 37.84 -9.72
C ALA A 10 10.05 36.86 -10.10
N ASP A 11 9.09 37.32 -10.90
CA ASP A 11 8.13 36.50 -11.62
C ASP A 11 8.87 35.58 -12.60
N THR A 12 9.57 34.57 -12.08
CA THR A 12 10.15 33.51 -12.90
C THR A 12 9.03 32.54 -13.21
N LYS A 13 8.28 32.89 -14.26
CA LYS A 13 7.43 32.00 -15.05
C LYS A 13 8.11 30.63 -15.11
N ALA A 14 7.46 29.60 -14.57
CA ALA A 14 7.98 28.23 -14.54
C ALA A 14 8.30 27.74 -15.95
N ALA A 15 9.53 27.99 -16.40
CA ALA A 15 10.07 27.43 -17.61
C ALA A 15 10.34 25.95 -17.35
N HIS A 16 9.90 25.11 -18.27
CA HIS A 16 10.31 23.72 -18.32
C HIS A 16 11.85 23.67 -18.23
N PRO A 17 12.44 22.99 -17.24
CA PRO A 17 13.88 23.02 -17.05
C PRO A 17 14.56 22.53 -18.33
N GLN A 18 15.23 23.44 -19.04
CA GLN A 18 15.93 23.14 -20.30
C GLN A 18 17.14 22.29 -19.94
N ILE A 19 17.12 21.00 -20.28
CA ILE A 19 18.24 20.09 -20.05
C ILE A 19 19.32 20.43 -21.07
N THR A 20 20.54 20.69 -20.61
CA THR A 20 21.68 21.04 -21.47
C THR A 20 22.64 19.86 -21.52
N GLU A 21 22.90 19.28 -22.69
CA GLU A 21 23.91 18.23 -22.80
C GLU A 21 25.32 18.82 -22.73
N ALA A 22 26.21 18.17 -21.99
CA ALA A 22 27.63 18.49 -21.99
C ALA A 22 28.25 18.29 -23.38
N SER A 23 29.41 18.90 -23.62
CA SER A 23 30.21 18.64 -24.83
C SER A 23 31.15 17.45 -24.64
N ALA A 24 31.75 16.98 -25.73
CA ALA A 24 32.81 15.97 -25.70
C ALA A 24 33.87 16.27 -24.61
N PRO A 25 34.33 15.26 -23.86
CA PRO A 25 34.09 13.82 -24.06
C PRO A 25 32.82 13.26 -23.38
N PHE A 26 31.96 14.09 -22.79
CA PHE A 26 30.83 13.69 -21.94
C PHE A 26 29.47 13.71 -22.67
N ASP A 27 29.48 13.54 -23.99
CA ASP A 27 28.32 13.64 -24.90
C ASP A 27 28.07 12.35 -25.69
N ARG A 28 28.68 11.23 -25.28
CA ARG A 28 28.64 9.98 -26.03
C ARG A 28 27.26 9.33 -26.00
N ALA A 29 26.82 8.84 -27.16
CA ALA A 29 25.53 8.14 -27.31
C ALA A 29 25.50 6.73 -26.70
N ASP A 30 26.67 6.11 -26.49
CA ASP A 30 26.83 4.76 -25.93
C ASP A 30 27.01 4.75 -24.40
N ALA A 31 26.87 5.89 -23.73
CA ALA A 31 27.02 6.01 -22.29
C ALA A 31 26.03 5.15 -21.48
N ASP A 32 26.49 4.64 -20.34
CA ASP A 32 25.69 3.83 -19.40
C ASP A 32 25.13 4.63 -18.23
N VAL A 33 25.69 5.82 -17.94
CA VAL A 33 25.23 6.70 -16.87
C VAL A 33 25.12 8.15 -17.34
N ILE A 34 24.05 8.82 -16.91
CA ILE A 34 23.89 10.26 -17.03
C ILE A 34 23.94 10.87 -15.63
N LEU A 35 24.93 11.72 -15.37
CA LEU A 35 24.96 12.54 -14.17
C LEU A 35 24.37 13.91 -14.50
N ARG A 36 23.23 14.22 -13.89
CA ARG A 36 22.59 15.52 -13.99
C ARG A 36 23.07 16.43 -12.87
N SER A 37 23.74 17.52 -13.25
CA SER A 37 24.11 18.60 -12.34
C SER A 37 22.89 19.46 -11.99
N SER A 38 22.97 20.22 -10.88
CA SER A 38 21.86 21.06 -10.39
C SER A 38 21.52 22.24 -11.31
N ASP A 39 22.46 22.63 -12.17
CA ASP A 39 22.26 23.55 -13.29
C ASP A 39 21.59 22.88 -14.51
N ASN A 40 21.13 21.64 -14.35
CA ASN A 40 20.45 20.86 -15.38
C ASN A 40 21.35 20.51 -16.58
N GLY A 41 22.67 20.50 -16.36
CA GLY A 41 23.68 19.96 -17.27
C GLY A 41 23.79 18.44 -17.15
N ASP A 42 23.68 17.72 -18.27
CA ASP A 42 23.79 16.25 -18.33
C ASP A 42 25.20 15.83 -18.82
N PHE A 43 25.88 15.04 -18.01
CA PHE A 43 27.19 14.45 -18.32
C PHE A 43 27.03 12.95 -18.55
N LYS A 44 27.36 12.49 -19.76
CA LYS A 44 27.28 11.09 -20.16
C LYS A 44 28.61 10.38 -19.90
N LEU A 45 28.57 9.32 -19.10
CA LEU A 45 29.74 8.55 -18.66
C LEU A 45 29.60 7.09 -19.11
N LEU A 46 30.75 6.43 -19.28
CA LEU A 46 30.84 5.02 -19.64
C LEU A 46 31.57 4.26 -18.53
N LEU A 47 30.91 4.17 -17.37
CA LEU A 47 31.53 3.67 -16.15
C LEU A 47 31.82 2.17 -16.20
N SER A 48 31.02 1.40 -16.94
CA SER A 48 31.23 -0.04 -17.21
C SER A 48 32.60 -0.31 -17.84
N MET A 49 33.03 0.53 -18.78
CA MET A 49 34.35 0.41 -19.42
C MET A 49 35.51 0.76 -18.47
N GLY A 50 35.23 1.61 -17.48
CA GLY A 50 36.22 2.01 -16.47
C GLY A 50 36.37 0.99 -15.34
N SER A 51 35.34 0.17 -15.08
CA SER A 51 35.38 -0.84 -14.05
C SER A 51 34.35 -1.96 -14.27
N PRO A 52 34.76 -3.24 -14.18
CA PRO A 52 33.83 -4.37 -14.26
C PRO A 52 32.79 -4.35 -13.13
N PHE A 53 33.07 -3.70 -12.00
CA PHE A 53 32.09 -3.53 -10.93
C PHE A 53 30.85 -2.75 -11.41
N PHE A 54 31.05 -1.71 -12.23
CA PHE A 54 29.94 -0.92 -12.75
C PHE A 54 29.19 -1.69 -13.85
N GLU A 55 29.90 -2.46 -14.67
CA GLU A 55 29.29 -3.38 -15.63
C GLU A 55 28.33 -4.36 -14.93
N ASP A 56 28.82 -5.02 -13.86
CA ASP A 56 28.02 -5.94 -13.05
C ASP A 56 26.83 -5.21 -12.40
N MET A 57 27.05 -4.03 -11.80
CA MET A 57 25.99 -3.26 -11.13
C MET A 57 24.84 -2.88 -12.08
N PHE A 58 25.14 -2.47 -13.32
CA PHE A 58 24.10 -2.12 -14.30
C PHE A 58 23.39 -3.34 -14.88
N SER A 59 24.04 -4.51 -14.87
CA SER A 59 23.41 -5.77 -15.29
C SER A 59 22.38 -6.31 -14.29
N LEU A 60 22.38 -5.81 -13.04
CA LEU A 60 21.45 -6.25 -12.01
C LEU A 60 20.00 -5.83 -12.33
N PRO A 61 18.99 -6.65 -11.97
CA PRO A 61 17.59 -6.27 -12.09
C PRO A 61 17.27 -4.97 -11.32
N GLN A 62 17.00 -3.89 -12.06
CA GLN A 62 16.80 -2.54 -11.51
C GLN A 62 15.45 -2.35 -10.79
N SER A 63 14.50 -3.28 -10.98
CA SER A 63 13.20 -3.22 -10.31
C SER A 63 13.11 -4.36 -9.30
N PRO A 64 12.93 -4.07 -8.00
CA PRO A 64 12.55 -5.09 -7.05
C PRO A 64 11.18 -5.62 -7.49
N THR A 65 11.17 -6.82 -8.06
CA THR A 65 9.94 -7.54 -8.37
C THR A 65 9.33 -7.91 -7.03
N ILE A 66 8.10 -7.45 -6.77
CA ILE A 66 7.38 -7.91 -5.59
C ILE A 66 7.06 -9.39 -5.85
N PRO A 67 7.43 -10.32 -4.96
CA PRO A 67 7.16 -11.74 -5.12
C PRO A 67 5.70 -12.00 -5.47
N ALA A 68 5.47 -13.04 -6.27
CA ALA A 68 4.13 -13.41 -6.73
C ALA A 68 3.22 -13.77 -5.54
N ASP A 69 1.90 -13.76 -5.76
CA ASP A 69 0.89 -13.90 -4.70
C ASP A 69 1.05 -15.19 -3.86
N ASP A 70 1.77 -16.19 -4.36
CA ASP A 70 2.03 -17.49 -3.72
C ASP A 70 3.27 -17.50 -2.79
N GLU A 71 4.11 -16.46 -2.83
CA GLU A 71 5.41 -16.39 -2.13
C GLU A 71 5.38 -15.37 -0.97
N LEU A 72 4.47 -15.53 0.00
CA LEU A 72 4.37 -14.59 1.13
C LEU A 72 5.59 -14.64 2.08
N GLU A 73 6.28 -15.77 2.17
CA GLU A 73 7.54 -15.90 2.93
C GLU A 73 8.63 -14.99 2.35
N ASP A 74 8.73 -14.92 1.01
CA ASP A 74 9.68 -14.03 0.34
C ASP A 74 9.30 -12.56 0.53
N ILE A 75 8.03 -12.24 0.77
CA ILE A 75 7.61 -10.88 1.13
C ILE A 75 8.10 -10.52 2.53
N ASP A 76 7.99 -11.41 3.52
CA ASP A 76 8.48 -11.13 4.88
C ASP A 76 9.98 -10.84 4.88
N LEU A 77 10.74 -11.67 4.16
CA LEU A 77 12.19 -11.49 3.97
C LEU A 77 12.51 -10.19 3.22
N LEU A 78 11.83 -9.93 2.09
CA LEU A 78 12.03 -8.73 1.29
C LEU A 78 11.70 -7.45 2.08
N LEU A 79 10.61 -7.47 2.85
CA LEU A 79 10.20 -6.35 3.68
C LEU A 79 11.19 -6.12 4.83
N GLY A 80 11.64 -7.19 5.49
CA GLY A 80 12.69 -7.12 6.51
C GLY A 80 14.00 -6.55 5.98
N ALA A 81 14.42 -6.97 4.77
CA ALA A 81 15.58 -6.41 4.10
C ALA A 81 15.36 -4.93 3.71
N ALA A 82 14.20 -4.59 3.14
CA ALA A 82 13.88 -3.23 2.73
C ALA A 82 13.91 -2.26 3.91
N MET A 83 13.35 -2.65 5.06
CA MET A 83 13.41 -1.84 6.28
C MET A 83 14.84 -1.74 6.83
N LYS A 84 15.59 -2.85 6.86
CA LYS A 84 16.98 -2.87 7.33
C LYS A 84 17.89 -1.98 6.49
N TYR A 85 17.71 -1.96 5.18
CA TYR A 85 18.51 -1.16 4.25
C TYR A 85 17.87 0.19 3.89
N ASN A 86 16.78 0.58 4.57
CA ASN A 86 16.04 1.81 4.35
C ASN A 86 15.65 2.06 2.88
N ILE A 87 15.21 1.02 2.19
CA ILE A 87 14.78 1.08 0.79
C ILE A 87 13.30 1.49 0.74
N GLU A 88 13.01 2.78 0.97
CA GLU A 88 11.64 3.33 1.07
C GLU A 88 10.75 2.96 -0.13
N ARG A 89 11.33 2.94 -1.34
CA ARG A 89 10.59 2.59 -2.56
C ARG A 89 10.11 1.14 -2.55
N VAL A 90 10.86 0.23 -1.95
CA VAL A 90 10.46 -1.19 -1.80
C VAL A 90 9.41 -1.31 -0.71
N GLU A 91 9.64 -0.68 0.44
CA GLU A 91 8.68 -0.69 1.55
C GLU A 91 7.29 -0.22 1.08
N LYS A 92 7.23 0.92 0.39
CA LYS A 92 5.98 1.47 -0.13
C LYS A 92 5.28 0.50 -1.09
N ARG A 93 6.05 -0.09 -2.02
CA ARG A 93 5.51 -1.02 -3.02
C ARG A 93 5.00 -2.30 -2.39
N VAL A 94 5.73 -2.88 -1.43
CA VAL A 94 5.32 -4.09 -0.71
C VAL A 94 4.06 -3.82 0.11
N ARG A 95 4.01 -2.68 0.82
CA ARG A 95 2.82 -2.24 1.57
C ARG A 95 1.58 -2.15 0.67
N GLU A 96 1.71 -1.52 -0.49
CA GLU A 96 0.64 -1.42 -1.50
C GLU A 96 0.22 -2.79 -2.05
N ALA A 97 1.18 -3.71 -2.24
CA ALA A 97 0.89 -5.06 -2.71
C ALA A 97 0.21 -5.93 -1.65
N LEU A 98 0.57 -5.79 -0.37
CA LEU A 98 -0.06 -6.51 0.74
C LEU A 98 -1.54 -6.16 0.88
N ILE A 99 -1.92 -4.90 0.62
CA ILE A 99 -3.31 -4.45 0.68
C ILE A 99 -4.10 -4.67 -0.62
N ALA A 100 -3.45 -5.20 -1.65
CA ALA A 100 -4.10 -5.43 -2.93
C ALA A 100 -5.26 -6.43 -2.75
N PRO A 101 -6.45 -6.18 -3.32
CA PRO A 101 -7.62 -7.05 -3.12
C PRO A 101 -7.36 -8.51 -3.49
N LYS A 102 -6.53 -8.74 -4.51
CA LYS A 102 -6.13 -10.07 -4.97
C LYS A 102 -5.40 -10.88 -3.90
N ARG A 103 -4.50 -10.25 -3.15
CA ARG A 103 -3.73 -10.91 -2.08
C ARG A 103 -4.54 -11.08 -0.81
N ILE A 104 -5.25 -10.02 -0.42
CA ILE A 104 -6.03 -10.01 0.81
C ILE A 104 -7.12 -11.08 0.81
N SER A 105 -7.83 -11.30 -0.30
CA SER A 105 -9.00 -12.18 -0.31
C SER A 105 -8.67 -13.64 0.02
N GLY A 106 -7.51 -14.14 -0.44
CA GLY A 106 -7.06 -15.50 -0.17
C GLY A 106 -6.33 -15.64 1.17
N ASN A 107 -5.50 -14.66 1.52
CA ASN A 107 -4.48 -14.80 2.56
C ASN A 107 -4.60 -13.75 3.69
N ALA A 108 -5.82 -13.29 4.02
CA ALA A 108 -6.03 -12.21 4.99
C ALA A 108 -5.35 -12.42 6.35
N ALA A 109 -5.39 -13.65 6.90
CA ALA A 109 -4.73 -13.99 8.15
C ALA A 109 -3.20 -13.82 8.06
N HIS A 110 -2.61 -14.25 6.94
CA HIS A 110 -1.17 -14.14 6.68
C HIS A 110 -0.75 -12.67 6.42
N VAL A 111 -1.57 -11.90 5.71
CA VAL A 111 -1.33 -10.45 5.56
C VAL A 111 -1.35 -9.75 6.93
N PHE A 112 -2.25 -10.16 7.82
CA PHE A 112 -2.27 -9.66 9.20
C PHE A 112 -1.00 -10.03 9.99
N THR A 113 -0.50 -11.26 9.87
CA THR A 113 0.71 -11.70 10.58
C THR A 113 1.94 -10.87 10.17
N ILE A 114 2.21 -10.77 8.86
CA ILE A 114 3.32 -9.99 8.30
C ILE A 114 3.20 -8.52 8.73
N ALA A 115 2.00 -7.96 8.66
CA ALA A 115 1.78 -6.58 9.08
C ALA A 115 2.07 -6.36 10.57
N CYS A 116 1.67 -7.29 11.43
CA CYS A 116 1.97 -7.22 12.86
C CYS A 116 3.46 -7.39 13.18
N GLN A 117 4.16 -8.26 12.47
CA GLN A 117 5.60 -8.50 12.63
C GLN A 117 6.42 -7.24 12.33
N HIS A 118 6.05 -6.53 11.25
CA HIS A 118 6.73 -5.29 10.83
C HIS A 118 6.11 -4.00 11.41
N ARG A 119 5.19 -4.11 12.38
CA ARG A 119 4.50 -2.96 13.02
C ARG A 119 3.78 -2.03 12.03
N MET A 120 3.19 -2.62 11.00
CA MET A 120 2.41 -1.93 9.96
C MET A 120 0.93 -1.86 10.36
N ASP A 121 0.57 -0.90 11.21
CA ASP A 121 -0.75 -0.86 11.83
C ASP A 121 -1.92 -0.67 10.84
N ALA A 122 -1.71 0.07 9.75
CA ALA A 122 -2.76 0.32 8.77
C ALA A 122 -3.09 -0.94 7.95
N GLU A 123 -2.05 -1.66 7.57
CA GLU A 123 -2.10 -2.92 6.83
C GLU A 123 -2.64 -4.03 7.73
N ALA A 124 -2.22 -4.05 9.00
CA ALA A 124 -2.75 -4.99 9.99
C ALA A 124 -4.26 -4.79 10.17
N ARG A 125 -4.73 -3.53 10.27
CA ARG A 125 -6.17 -3.25 10.30
C ARG A 125 -6.89 -3.68 9.02
N ALA A 126 -6.26 -3.51 7.85
CA ALA A 126 -6.84 -3.94 6.58
C ALA A 126 -6.95 -5.48 6.51
N GLY A 127 -5.88 -6.19 6.88
CA GLY A 127 -5.85 -7.65 6.98
C GLY A 127 -6.89 -8.17 7.97
N ALA A 128 -6.95 -7.61 9.18
CA ALA A 128 -7.93 -7.98 10.20
C ALA A 128 -9.38 -7.74 9.76
N LYS A 129 -9.66 -6.69 9.00
CA LYS A 129 -11.01 -6.48 8.44
C LYS A 129 -11.35 -7.52 7.38
N ALA A 130 -10.37 -7.92 6.58
CA ALA A 130 -10.58 -8.90 5.53
C ALA A 130 -10.82 -10.31 6.08
N THR A 131 -10.28 -10.65 7.26
CA THR A 131 -10.61 -11.92 7.92
C THR A 131 -12.11 -12.02 8.26
N LEU A 132 -12.81 -10.91 8.50
CA LEU A 132 -14.27 -10.91 8.71
C LEU A 132 -15.05 -11.37 7.48
N SER A 133 -14.47 -11.26 6.30
CA SER A 133 -15.09 -11.72 5.04
C SER A 133 -14.86 -13.21 4.79
N GLN A 134 -13.98 -13.86 5.56
CA GLN A 134 -13.65 -15.27 5.44
C GLN A 134 -14.57 -16.09 6.36
N ALA A 135 -15.16 -17.17 5.83
CA ALA A 135 -16.20 -17.94 6.54
C ALA A 135 -15.71 -18.60 7.84
N SER A 136 -14.42 -18.92 7.93
CA SER A 136 -13.79 -19.53 9.09
C SER A 136 -12.33 -19.11 9.22
N LEU A 137 -11.98 -18.42 10.30
CA LEU A 137 -10.59 -18.11 10.65
C LEU A 137 -9.78 -19.38 11.01
N LEU A 138 -10.45 -20.43 11.47
CA LEU A 138 -9.82 -21.63 12.03
C LEU A 138 -9.78 -22.82 11.07
N ASP A 139 -10.32 -22.69 9.86
CA ASP A 139 -10.45 -23.79 8.88
C ASP A 139 -9.25 -23.85 7.90
N GLY A 140 -8.04 -23.62 8.42
CA GLY A 140 -6.80 -23.85 7.67
C GLY A 140 -6.18 -22.65 6.93
N THR A 141 -6.57 -21.41 7.24
CA THR A 141 -6.00 -20.20 6.59
C THR A 141 -4.77 -19.64 7.30
N PHE A 142 -4.40 -20.18 8.45
CA PHE A 142 -3.13 -19.86 9.10
C PHE A 142 -2.01 -20.70 8.46
N GLY A 143 -1.26 -20.09 7.55
CA GLY A 143 -0.08 -20.69 6.95
C GLY A 143 1.05 -20.96 7.98
N PRO A 144 2.23 -21.41 7.52
CA PRO A 144 3.39 -21.66 8.38
C PRO A 144 3.81 -20.45 9.25
N GLU A 145 3.47 -19.24 8.82
CA GLU A 145 3.66 -17.98 9.56
C GLU A 145 2.77 -17.80 10.81
N MET A 146 2.01 -18.81 11.23
CA MET A 146 1.38 -18.79 12.55
C MET A 146 2.42 -18.86 13.68
N HIS A 147 3.62 -19.38 13.42
CA HIS A 147 4.68 -19.49 14.43
C HIS A 147 5.32 -18.14 14.81
N SER A 148 5.26 -17.14 13.93
CA SER A 148 5.80 -15.79 14.16
C SER A 148 4.80 -14.87 14.91
N LEU A 149 3.53 -15.26 14.99
CA LEU A 149 2.49 -14.56 15.74
C LEU A 149 2.66 -14.73 17.26
N SER A 150 2.61 -13.61 17.98
CA SER A 150 2.45 -13.65 19.44
C SER A 150 1.05 -14.14 19.82
N PRO A 151 0.88 -14.95 20.89
CA PRO A 151 -0.42 -15.31 21.43
C PRO A 151 -1.31 -14.09 21.72
N ALA A 152 -0.71 -12.96 22.10
CA ALA A 152 -1.43 -11.71 22.33
C ALA A 152 -2.05 -11.14 21.05
N GLN A 153 -1.35 -11.22 19.92
CA GLN A 153 -1.84 -10.74 18.63
C GLN A 153 -2.96 -11.63 18.10
N LEU A 154 -2.83 -12.95 18.23
CA LEU A 154 -3.89 -13.89 17.88
C LEU A 154 -5.13 -13.69 18.76
N PHE A 155 -4.94 -13.55 20.07
CA PHE A 155 -6.04 -13.27 21.00
C PHE A 155 -6.75 -11.95 20.66
N ALA A 156 -5.99 -10.91 20.33
CA ALA A 156 -6.56 -9.63 19.89
C ALA A 156 -7.38 -9.77 18.60
N LEU A 157 -6.91 -10.55 17.62
CA LEU A 157 -7.65 -10.81 16.38
C LEU A 157 -8.96 -11.57 16.62
N LEU A 158 -8.92 -12.61 17.47
CA LEU A 158 -10.11 -13.38 17.84
C LEU A 158 -11.12 -12.53 18.61
N LYS A 159 -10.64 -11.72 19.56
CA LYS A 159 -11.48 -10.76 20.30
C LYS A 159 -12.13 -9.76 19.35
N TYR A 160 -11.34 -9.19 18.43
CA TYR A 160 -11.85 -8.29 17.40
C TYR A 160 -12.94 -8.95 16.55
N HIS A 161 -12.75 -10.19 16.12
CA HIS A 161 -13.74 -10.95 15.36
C HIS A 161 -15.03 -11.17 16.17
N GLN A 162 -14.91 -11.55 17.44
CA GLN A 162 -16.06 -11.72 18.33
C GLN A 162 -16.84 -10.40 18.52
N ASP A 163 -16.14 -9.30 18.79
CA ASP A 163 -16.74 -7.98 18.99
C ASP A 163 -17.47 -7.51 17.71
N CYS A 164 -16.86 -7.73 16.54
CA CYS A 164 -17.48 -7.41 15.25
C CYS A 164 -18.73 -8.24 14.97
N VAL A 165 -18.68 -9.56 15.23
CA VAL A 165 -19.85 -10.44 15.08
C VAL A 165 -20.97 -10.02 16.02
N GLN A 166 -20.65 -9.67 17.27
CA GLN A 166 -21.65 -9.20 18.24
C GLN A 166 -22.28 -7.87 17.80
N ALA A 167 -21.47 -6.91 17.36
CA ALA A 167 -21.97 -5.64 16.84
C ALA A 167 -22.87 -5.83 15.62
N ALA A 168 -22.48 -6.71 14.68
CA ALA A 168 -23.29 -7.04 13.51
C ALA A 168 -24.64 -7.67 13.91
N ARG A 169 -24.64 -8.61 14.87
CA ARG A 169 -25.87 -9.21 15.41
C ARG A 169 -26.78 -8.18 16.05
N GLN A 170 -26.23 -7.25 16.84
CA GLN A 170 -27.00 -6.18 17.47
C GLN A 170 -27.59 -5.20 16.44
N ALA A 171 -26.83 -4.87 15.39
CA ALA A 171 -27.31 -4.01 14.31
C ALA A 171 -28.43 -4.65 13.49
N ILE A 172 -28.41 -5.98 13.32
CA ILE A 172 -29.51 -6.72 12.69
C ILE A 172 -30.74 -6.75 13.60
N ALA A 173 -30.56 -6.86 14.92
CA ALA A 173 -31.68 -6.84 15.87
C ALA A 173 -32.33 -5.45 16.01
N ASN A 174 -31.56 -4.38 15.81
CA ASN A 174 -32.02 -2.99 15.92
C ASN A 174 -32.21 -2.37 14.53
N PHE A 175 -33.44 -2.40 14.01
CA PHE A 175 -33.80 -1.78 12.73
C PHE A 175 -33.82 -0.23 12.74
N SER A 176 -33.28 0.42 13.77
CA SER A 176 -33.25 1.89 13.88
C SER A 176 -32.39 2.58 12.82
N TRP A 177 -31.54 1.84 12.12
CA TRP A 177 -30.75 2.34 10.99
C TRP A 177 -31.52 2.32 9.66
N PHE A 178 -32.68 1.64 9.59
CA PHE A 178 -33.57 1.71 8.45
C PHE A 178 -34.31 3.05 8.49
N PRO A 179 -34.29 3.86 7.41
CA PRO A 179 -35.13 5.02 7.30
C PRO A 179 -36.59 4.59 7.49
N HIS A 180 -37.29 5.18 8.45
CA HIS A 180 -38.74 5.00 8.57
C HIS A 180 -39.38 5.32 7.22
N ASP A 181 -40.32 4.47 6.78
CA ASP A 181 -41.10 4.73 5.58
C ASP A 181 -41.67 6.16 5.62
N PRO A 182 -41.55 6.95 4.55
CA PRO A 182 -42.21 8.25 4.50
C PRO A 182 -43.71 8.05 4.72
N PRO A 183 -44.37 8.89 5.54
CA PRO A 183 -45.81 8.77 5.78
C PRO A 183 -46.56 8.98 4.46
N GLY A 184 -47.05 7.90 3.85
CA GLY A 184 -47.82 8.00 2.61
C GLY A 184 -47.99 6.74 1.75
N LEU A 185 -47.29 5.63 2.00
CA LEU A 185 -47.45 4.43 1.17
C LEU A 185 -48.30 3.38 1.88
N SER A 186 -49.61 3.43 1.59
CA SER A 186 -50.57 2.40 1.95
C SER A 186 -50.14 1.04 1.42
N SER A 187 -50.17 0.05 2.32
CA SER A 187 -50.13 -1.39 2.09
C SER A 187 -50.45 -1.82 0.64
N SER A 188 -49.44 -2.27 -0.08
CA SER A 188 -49.59 -3.09 -1.26
C SER A 188 -48.41 -4.05 -1.34
N ARG A 189 -48.61 -5.19 -0.67
CA ARG A 189 -48.20 -6.54 -1.06
C ARG A 189 -47.00 -6.64 -2.01
N MET A 190 -45.93 -7.20 -1.47
CA MET A 190 -44.74 -7.76 -2.12
C MET A 190 -44.92 -8.07 -3.62
N SER A 191 -44.06 -7.48 -4.45
CA SER A 191 -43.58 -8.16 -5.65
C SER A 191 -42.05 -8.12 -5.67
N SER A 192 -41.51 -9.32 -5.88
CA SER A 192 -40.13 -9.64 -6.17
C SER A 192 -39.56 -8.71 -7.25
N THR A 193 -38.24 -8.54 -7.24
CA THR A 193 -37.39 -7.89 -8.26
C THR A 193 -36.97 -6.46 -7.93
N SER A 194 -35.84 -6.34 -7.21
CA SER A 194 -34.64 -5.63 -7.69
C SER A 194 -33.69 -5.35 -6.51
N GLN A 195 -32.91 -6.37 -6.15
CA GLN A 195 -31.56 -6.16 -5.65
C GLN A 195 -30.78 -5.43 -6.74
N THR A 196 -30.29 -4.22 -6.47
CA THR A 196 -29.04 -3.59 -6.99
C THR A 196 -29.13 -2.06 -6.92
N ARG A 197 -29.19 -1.48 -5.72
CA ARG A 197 -28.73 -0.08 -5.55
C ARG A 197 -28.46 0.37 -4.11
N PHE A 198 -27.75 -0.42 -3.30
CA PHE A 198 -27.31 0.04 -1.98
C PHE A 198 -25.86 -0.38 -1.72
N LEU A 199 -24.92 0.31 -2.38
CA LEU A 199 -23.49 0.25 -2.08
C LEU A 199 -22.90 1.66 -1.82
N LYS A 200 -23.71 2.67 -1.48
CA LYS A 200 -23.25 4.06 -1.34
C LYS A 200 -23.47 4.73 0.02
N SER A 201 -23.84 4.01 1.07
CA SER A 201 -23.98 4.62 2.40
C SER A 201 -23.46 3.71 3.50
N TRP A 202 -22.14 3.53 3.52
CA TRP A 202 -21.47 3.07 4.74
C TRP A 202 -21.09 4.29 5.58
N PRO A 203 -21.50 4.41 6.85
CA PRO A 203 -21.06 5.51 7.70
C PRO A 203 -19.57 5.33 8.03
N ARG A 204 -18.78 6.34 7.66
CA ARG A 204 -17.39 6.56 8.10
C ARG A 204 -17.43 6.95 9.57
N GLY A 205 -17.47 5.98 10.47
CA GLY A 205 -17.54 6.28 11.90
C GLY A 205 -17.48 5.03 12.75
N CYS A 206 -16.34 4.34 12.69
CA CYS A 206 -15.81 3.44 13.70
C CYS A 206 -14.40 3.03 13.24
N LEU A 207 -13.45 3.94 13.45
CA LEU A 207 -12.01 3.72 13.49
C LEU A 207 -11.45 4.67 14.54
#